data_AF-A0A6A6QQC1-F1
#
_entry.id   AF-A0A6A6QQC1-F1
#
_cell.length_a   1.000
_cell.length_b   1.000
_cell.length_c   1.000
_cell.angle_alpha   90.00
_cell.angle_beta   90.00
_cell.angle_gamma   90.00
#
_symmetry.space_group_name_H-M   'P 1'
#
loop_
_entity.id
_entity.type
_entity.pdbx_description
1 polymer ?
#
loop_
_entity_poly.entity_id
_entity_poly.type
_entity_poly.pdbx_seq_one_letter_code
_entity_poly.pdbx_strand_id
1 'polypeptide(L)'
;MAGRGVSQVAAKAIAGEVRNLGAGGEGREGRADLAGVLAGAGEGAGEGVGVGAGVDEGGALGVLVALGVPVARVALSSTASPNSEAEEEEIAEEEAAFLQEQLTEIKSRLHSNKADFKQLFLEPPEAESEEELEAEEPSAMVAPAWAQEGFDPATIFAGRTPNKYTRAFETSLHALILAIFEDEKADQARNPFMQLVKKELWVKATMRIIASVHPTVLRELVGGSIAHKYYTKDQEVVQVVDLLESRRGKHPSLYMRVLVNERTGHGPTARDFEGIVHWIRQYTKAGQEGLNIARRMDRAMPNNPHSEQELAEGWRRYLSCDTLEGNKQRRQVKAEWCDNLEARLKAVPEDQKDLPLWPPLQYIGYARNAEARQANHDKHVGSNYLMMMGGGFCHHPPGVNNSSIRDVSEQKWAELHEWTLKFTPYLANLATEAVRFEAYLTQRKAAAVQARDRAQKGMEDSLRLYHAKLLENVASANFQLEVLMQTDLVPRRTPGTGSSRTLSGESAFF
;
A
#
# COMPACT_ATOMS: atom_id res chain seq x y z
N MET A 1 -2.47 41.89 -13.09
CA MET A 1 -3.77 42.13 -13.75
C MET A 1 -3.75 41.52 -15.14
N ALA A 2 -4.35 40.34 -15.33
CA ALA A 2 -4.81 39.81 -16.62
C ALA A 2 -5.64 38.56 -16.29
N GLY A 3 -6.96 38.70 -16.26
CA GLY A 3 -7.89 37.61 -15.97
C GLY A 3 -8.17 36.76 -17.21
N ARG A 4 -8.21 35.44 -17.03
CA ARG A 4 -8.84 34.47 -17.93
C ARG A 4 -9.92 33.78 -17.08
N GLY A 5 -11.21 33.76 -17.41
CA GLY A 5 -11.85 33.86 -18.72
C GLY A 5 -12.47 32.54 -19.15
N VAL A 6 -12.98 31.70 -18.22
CA VAL A 6 -13.72 30.46 -18.54
C VAL A 6 -14.85 30.27 -17.52
N SER A 7 -15.97 30.96 -17.66
CA SER A 7 -17.15 30.70 -16.79
C SER A 7 -18.51 30.96 -17.44
N GLN A 8 -18.60 31.34 -18.72
CA GLN A 8 -19.91 31.67 -19.34
C GLN A 8 -20.47 30.66 -20.34
N VAL A 9 -19.80 29.53 -20.59
CA VAL A 9 -20.30 28.54 -21.58
C VAL A 9 -21.27 27.53 -20.97
N ALA A 10 -21.28 27.31 -19.65
CA ALA A 10 -22.13 26.30 -19.02
C ALA A 10 -23.54 26.80 -18.60
N ALA A 11 -23.76 28.11 -18.51
CA ALA A 11 -25.04 28.66 -18.01
C ALA A 11 -26.14 28.83 -19.09
N LYS A 12 -25.82 28.64 -20.38
CA LYS A 12 -26.79 28.80 -21.49
C LYS A 12 -27.48 27.51 -21.94
N ALA A 13 -27.12 26.34 -21.39
CA ALA A 13 -27.68 25.06 -21.83
C ALA A 13 -28.96 24.62 -21.10
N ILE A 14 -29.46 25.40 -20.13
CA ILE A 14 -30.65 25.04 -19.32
C ILE A 14 -31.88 25.93 -19.62
N ALA A 15 -31.73 26.98 -20.43
CA ALA A 15 -32.84 27.84 -20.85
C ALA A 15 -32.82 28.02 -22.38
N GLY A 16 -33.47 27.11 -23.11
CA GLY A 16 -33.53 27.15 -24.57
C GLY A 16 -34.34 26.01 -25.18
N GLU A 17 -35.66 26.19 -25.15
CA GLU A 17 -36.73 25.63 -25.99
C GLU A 17 -36.45 24.49 -26.99
N VAL A 18 -37.29 23.45 -26.84
CA VAL A 18 -38.23 22.95 -27.86
C VAL A 18 -38.17 23.69 -29.21
N ARG A 19 -37.50 23.11 -30.21
CA ARG A 19 -37.91 23.12 -31.62
C ARG A 19 -36.98 22.24 -32.48
N ASN A 20 -37.61 21.60 -33.46
CA ASN A 20 -37.06 20.93 -34.63
C ASN A 20 -36.71 19.44 -34.52
N LEU A 21 -37.75 18.66 -34.81
CA LEU A 21 -37.68 17.44 -35.61
C LEU A 21 -37.14 17.75 -37.03
N GLY A 22 -36.32 16.86 -37.58
CA GLY A 22 -36.17 16.76 -39.05
C GLY A 22 -34.80 16.34 -39.58
N ALA A 23 -34.76 15.09 -40.04
CA ALA A 23 -34.11 14.60 -41.27
C ALA A 23 -32.59 14.28 -41.33
N GLY A 24 -32.33 13.10 -41.93
CA GLY A 24 -31.11 12.69 -42.65
C GLY A 24 -30.09 11.92 -41.79
N GLY A 25 -29.65 10.70 -42.08
CA GLY A 25 -29.61 9.94 -43.34
C GLY A 25 -28.16 9.53 -43.63
N GLU A 26 -27.93 8.21 -43.76
CA GLU A 26 -26.73 7.55 -44.34
C GLU A 26 -25.41 7.72 -43.56
N GLY A 27 -24.51 6.75 -43.42
CA GLY A 27 -24.33 5.38 -43.92
C GLY A 27 -22.86 5.03 -43.61
N ARG A 28 -22.55 3.83 -43.10
CA ARG A 28 -21.18 3.30 -43.11
C ARG A 28 -21.17 1.79 -42.93
N GLU A 29 -20.98 1.12 -44.04
CA GLU A 29 -20.52 -0.26 -44.14
C GLU A 29 -19.05 -0.38 -43.73
N GLY A 30 -18.68 -1.58 -43.27
CA GLY A 30 -17.31 -2.07 -43.37
C GLY A 30 -16.71 -2.60 -42.07
N ARG A 31 -17.00 -3.86 -41.73
CA ARG A 31 -15.97 -4.80 -41.27
C ARG A 31 -16.46 -6.25 -41.36
N ALA A 32 -15.89 -6.97 -42.31
CA ALA A 32 -16.04 -8.39 -42.51
C ALA A 32 -15.12 -9.17 -41.56
N ASP A 33 -15.69 -10.25 -41.03
CA ASP A 33 -15.15 -11.59 -40.79
C ASP A 33 -13.66 -11.79 -40.54
N LEU A 34 -13.39 -12.35 -39.36
CA LEU A 34 -12.35 -13.36 -39.16
C LEU A 34 -12.81 -14.33 -38.07
N ALA A 35 -13.63 -15.29 -38.48
CA ALA A 35 -13.86 -16.55 -37.77
C ALA A 35 -13.26 -17.68 -38.61
N GLY A 36 -12.36 -18.46 -38.03
CA GLY A 36 -11.72 -19.56 -38.72
C GLY A 36 -10.85 -20.44 -37.82
N VAL A 37 -11.49 -21.51 -37.33
CA VAL A 37 -10.92 -22.85 -37.08
C VAL A 37 -10.11 -23.04 -35.78
N LEU A 38 -10.71 -23.76 -34.82
CA LEU A 38 -10.31 -25.14 -34.50
C LEU A 38 -11.44 -25.91 -33.79
N ALA A 39 -11.80 -27.05 -34.39
CA ALA A 39 -12.58 -28.15 -33.83
C ALA A 39 -11.92 -28.64 -32.52
N GLY A 40 -12.59 -29.19 -31.51
CA GLY A 40 -13.74 -30.09 -31.54
C GLY A 40 -13.27 -31.43 -30.97
N ALA A 41 -13.60 -31.73 -29.71
CA ALA A 41 -13.59 -33.08 -29.13
C ALA A 41 -14.20 -33.06 -27.71
N GLY A 42 -15.15 -33.97 -27.47
CA GLY A 42 -15.27 -34.66 -26.17
C GLY A 42 -16.39 -34.23 -25.23
N GLU A 43 -17.59 -34.76 -25.46
CA GLU A 43 -18.51 -35.13 -24.38
C GLU A 43 -17.88 -36.23 -23.51
N GLY A 44 -18.18 -36.24 -22.21
CA GLY A 44 -17.84 -37.36 -21.32
C GLY A 44 -18.09 -37.06 -19.85
N ALA A 45 -19.24 -37.50 -19.36
CA ALA A 45 -19.58 -37.57 -17.94
C ALA A 45 -18.63 -38.52 -17.16
N GLY A 46 -18.44 -38.26 -15.87
CA GLY A 46 -17.73 -39.17 -14.97
C GLY A 46 -17.81 -38.75 -13.51
N GLU A 47 -18.40 -39.62 -12.71
CA GLU A 47 -18.76 -39.50 -11.30
C GLU A 47 -17.58 -39.51 -10.33
N GLY A 48 -17.79 -38.90 -9.15
CA GLY A 48 -17.53 -39.55 -7.86
C GLY A 48 -16.11 -39.52 -7.27
N VAL A 49 -16.05 -39.92 -6.00
CA VAL A 49 -14.89 -39.98 -5.07
C VAL A 49 -14.62 -38.63 -4.38
N GLY A 50 -14.66 -38.49 -3.05
CA GLY A 50 -14.62 -39.45 -1.95
C GLY A 50 -13.80 -38.78 -0.85
N VAL A 51 -14.46 -38.27 0.20
CA VAL A 51 -13.81 -37.58 1.32
C VAL A 51 -13.26 -38.65 2.27
N GLY A 52 -11.94 -38.79 2.31
CA GLY A 52 -11.21 -39.65 3.24
C GLY A 52 -10.34 -38.81 4.16
N ALA A 53 -10.63 -38.90 5.46
CA ALA A 53 -9.86 -38.32 6.56
C ALA A 53 -8.63 -39.18 6.89
N GLY A 54 -7.62 -38.56 7.50
CA GLY A 54 -6.60 -39.25 8.29
C GLY A 54 -5.19 -38.75 8.06
N VAL A 55 -4.70 -37.87 8.93
CA VAL A 55 -3.26 -37.66 9.14
C VAL A 55 -3.00 -37.86 10.63
N ASP A 56 -2.50 -39.04 10.96
CA ASP A 56 -1.82 -39.36 12.21
C ASP A 56 -0.32 -39.14 11.95
N GLU A 57 0.29 -38.17 12.65
CA GLU A 57 1.74 -38.04 12.75
C GLU A 57 2.13 -38.03 14.22
N GLY A 58 3.00 -38.97 14.60
CA GLY A 58 3.52 -39.08 15.96
C GLY A 58 4.40 -40.30 16.16
N GLY A 59 5.56 -40.34 15.49
CA GLY A 59 6.55 -41.39 15.66
C GLY A 59 7.95 -40.83 15.88
N ALA A 60 8.42 -40.83 17.13
CA ALA A 60 9.82 -41.01 17.52
C ALA A 60 10.00 -40.89 19.04
N LEU A 61 10.12 -42.02 19.75
CA LEU A 61 11.06 -42.16 20.88
C LEU A 61 11.13 -43.64 21.29
N GLY A 62 12.29 -44.23 21.04
CA GLY A 62 12.58 -45.62 21.36
C GLY A 62 12.96 -45.83 22.82
N VAL A 63 12.56 -47.00 23.30
CA VAL A 63 13.30 -47.93 24.16
C VAL A 63 13.93 -47.35 25.44
N LEU A 64 13.14 -47.35 26.51
CA LEU A 64 13.57 -47.79 27.85
C LEU A 64 12.32 -48.04 28.72
N VAL A 65 12.46 -48.98 29.67
CA VAL A 65 11.55 -49.35 30.77
C VAL A 65 10.65 -50.58 30.52
N ALA A 66 11.27 -51.76 30.68
CA ALA A 66 10.60 -52.99 31.06
C ALA A 66 10.50 -53.07 32.60
N LEU A 67 9.66 -52.23 33.22
CA LEU A 67 9.13 -52.39 34.58
C LEU A 67 7.80 -51.63 34.63
N GLY A 68 6.68 -52.34 34.74
CA GLY A 68 5.33 -51.78 34.61
C GLY A 68 4.95 -50.75 35.68
N VAL A 69 5.38 -49.51 35.50
CA VAL A 69 4.89 -48.33 36.23
C VAL A 69 4.01 -47.52 35.29
N PRO A 70 2.77 -47.17 35.67
CA PRO A 70 1.89 -46.37 34.83
C PRO A 70 2.45 -44.94 34.71
N VAL A 71 2.80 -44.55 33.48
CA VAL A 71 3.16 -43.16 33.16
C VAL A 71 1.89 -42.32 33.18
N ALA A 72 1.67 -41.56 34.24
CA ALA A 72 0.63 -40.54 34.27
C ALA A 72 0.95 -39.47 33.21
N ARG A 73 0.10 -39.35 32.18
CA ARG A 73 0.13 -38.22 31.24
C ARG A 73 -0.20 -36.94 32.01
N VAL A 74 0.83 -36.20 32.42
CA VAL A 74 0.69 -34.84 32.92
C VAL A 74 0.29 -33.96 31.74
N ALA A 75 -0.98 -33.58 31.66
CA ALA A 75 -1.43 -32.55 30.74
C ALA A 75 -0.88 -31.20 31.21
N LEU A 76 0.21 -30.74 30.59
CA LEU A 76 0.73 -29.40 30.80
C LEU A 76 -0.24 -28.41 30.15
N SER A 77 -0.93 -27.66 31.00
CA SER A 77 -1.78 -26.53 30.64
C SER A 77 -1.00 -25.52 29.81
N SER A 78 -1.58 -25.12 28.67
CA SER A 78 -1.24 -24.02 27.77
C SER A 78 -0.49 -22.86 28.45
N THR A 79 0.83 -22.94 28.47
CA THR A 79 1.72 -21.79 28.64
C THR A 79 2.08 -21.30 27.24
N ALA A 80 2.24 -19.98 27.07
CA ALA A 80 2.52 -19.37 25.77
C ALA A 80 3.65 -20.12 25.06
N SER A 81 3.45 -20.44 23.77
CA SER A 81 4.41 -21.24 23.01
C SER A 81 5.75 -20.49 22.95
N PRO A 82 6.87 -21.11 23.38
CA PRO A 82 8.22 -20.54 23.29
C PRO A 82 8.57 -20.03 21.88
N ASN A 83 7.90 -20.55 20.85
CA ASN A 83 8.11 -20.15 19.46
C ASN A 83 7.76 -18.69 19.19
N SER A 84 6.80 -18.09 19.91
CA SER A 84 6.36 -16.72 19.62
C SER A 84 7.43 -15.65 19.94
N GLU A 85 8.22 -15.85 20.99
CA GLU A 85 9.27 -14.89 21.37
C GLU A 85 10.52 -15.02 20.49
N ALA A 86 10.84 -16.24 20.03
CA ALA A 86 11.92 -16.48 19.07
C ALA A 86 11.62 -15.88 17.70
N GLU A 87 10.36 -15.97 17.24
CA GLU A 87 9.90 -15.32 16.01
C GLU A 87 9.98 -13.79 16.11
N GLU A 88 9.66 -13.20 17.27
CA GLU A 88 9.82 -11.75 17.49
C GLU A 88 11.29 -11.28 17.42
N GLU A 89 12.23 -12.08 17.93
CA GLU A 89 13.68 -11.81 17.85
C GLU A 89 14.16 -11.83 16.40
N GLU A 90 13.85 -12.89 15.65
CA GLU A 90 14.24 -13.04 14.24
C GLU A 90 13.71 -11.88 13.39
N ILE A 91 12.43 -11.52 13.54
CA ILE A 91 11.83 -10.39 12.83
C ILE A 91 12.53 -9.07 13.19
N ALA A 92 12.90 -8.86 14.45
CA ALA A 92 13.57 -7.64 14.89
C ALA A 92 15.02 -7.55 14.35
N GLU A 93 15.73 -8.67 14.28
CA GLU A 93 17.09 -8.74 13.71
C GLU A 93 17.08 -8.51 12.19
N GLU A 94 16.17 -9.16 11.46
CA GLU A 94 16.01 -8.95 10.02
C GLU A 94 15.66 -7.49 9.70
N GLU A 95 14.71 -6.89 10.44
CA GLU A 95 14.36 -5.49 10.25
C GLU A 95 15.56 -4.58 10.57
N ALA A 96 16.30 -4.85 11.66
CA ALA A 96 17.49 -4.07 12.00
C ALA A 96 18.59 -4.17 10.93
N ALA A 97 18.79 -5.34 10.33
CA ALA A 97 19.74 -5.53 9.23
C ALA A 97 19.33 -4.72 7.99
N PHE A 98 18.05 -4.80 7.60
CA PHE A 98 17.51 -4.03 6.47
C PHE A 98 17.65 -2.52 6.67
N LEU A 99 17.27 -2.03 7.85
CA LEU A 99 17.39 -0.60 8.20
C LEU A 99 18.85 -0.12 8.19
N GLN A 100 19.79 -0.97 8.64
CA GLN A 100 21.22 -0.67 8.60
C GLN A 100 21.74 -0.53 7.16
N GLU A 101 21.25 -1.36 6.23
CA GLU A 101 21.54 -1.23 4.81
C GLU A 101 20.99 0.09 4.25
N GLN A 102 19.73 0.43 4.54
CA GLN A 102 19.12 1.68 4.10
C GLN A 102 19.88 2.90 4.62
N LEU A 103 20.25 2.91 5.91
CA LEU A 103 21.05 3.96 6.50
C LEU A 103 22.41 4.10 5.82
N THR A 104 23.07 2.97 5.52
CA THR A 104 24.36 2.95 4.82
C THR A 104 24.23 3.55 3.41
N GLU A 105 23.18 3.22 2.68
CA GLU A 105 22.89 3.84 1.37
C GLU A 105 22.64 5.34 1.50
N ILE A 106 21.81 5.76 2.46
CA ILE A 106 21.51 7.19 2.67
C ILE A 106 22.79 7.96 3.00
N LYS A 107 23.62 7.46 3.92
CA LYS A 107 24.91 8.07 4.27
C LYS A 107 25.87 8.11 3.09
N SER A 108 25.95 7.04 2.31
CA SER A 108 26.78 6.98 1.11
C SER A 108 26.36 8.07 0.11
N ARG A 109 25.05 8.23 -0.13
CA ARG A 109 24.50 9.30 -0.99
C ARG A 109 24.76 10.69 -0.45
N LEU A 110 24.58 10.91 0.85
CA LEU A 110 24.91 12.19 1.48
C LEU A 110 26.39 12.51 1.31
N HIS A 111 27.28 11.50 1.38
CA HIS A 111 28.71 11.69 1.21
C HIS A 111 29.10 11.96 -0.24
N SER A 112 28.60 11.15 -1.20
CA SER A 112 28.86 11.35 -2.64
C SER A 112 28.35 12.71 -3.10
N ASN A 113 27.11 13.05 -2.73
CA ASN A 113 26.50 14.30 -3.15
C ASN A 113 27.13 15.50 -2.42
N LYS A 114 27.73 15.34 -1.23
CA LYS A 114 28.47 16.44 -0.58
C LYS A 114 29.75 16.77 -1.33
N ALA A 115 30.41 15.80 -1.97
CA ALA A 115 31.54 16.05 -2.85
C ALA A 115 31.08 16.85 -4.09
N ASP A 116 30.01 16.39 -4.74
CA ASP A 116 29.43 17.07 -5.91
C ASP A 116 28.90 18.47 -5.56
N PHE A 117 28.24 18.63 -4.41
CA PHE A 117 27.69 19.91 -3.95
C PHE A 117 28.79 20.91 -3.61
N LYS A 118 29.92 20.43 -3.05
CA LYS A 118 31.08 21.29 -2.79
C LYS A 118 31.68 21.79 -4.11
N GLN A 119 31.74 20.93 -5.12
CA GLN A 119 32.24 21.26 -6.46
C GLN A 119 31.29 22.22 -7.22
N LEU A 120 29.97 22.04 -7.10
CA LEU A 120 28.95 22.85 -7.79
C LEU A 120 28.74 24.26 -7.20
N PHE A 121 29.09 24.50 -5.93
CA PHE A 121 28.74 25.75 -5.23
C PHE A 121 29.92 26.49 -4.59
N LEU A 122 31.11 25.89 -4.44
CA LEU A 122 32.25 26.55 -3.79
C LEU A 122 33.47 26.75 -4.70
N GLU A 123 33.51 26.15 -5.88
CA GLU A 123 34.54 26.43 -6.87
C GLU A 123 33.94 27.40 -7.89
N PRO A 124 34.38 28.68 -7.93
CA PRO A 124 33.98 29.58 -9.00
C PRO A 124 34.41 28.94 -10.33
N PRO A 125 33.55 28.92 -11.36
CA PRO A 125 33.93 28.35 -12.64
C PRO A 125 35.24 29.00 -13.09
N GLU A 126 36.23 28.16 -13.42
CA GLU A 126 37.43 28.64 -14.09
C GLU A 126 36.97 29.41 -15.33
N ALA A 127 37.46 30.64 -15.49
CA ALA A 127 37.00 31.56 -16.52
C ALA A 127 37.27 30.96 -17.91
N GLU A 128 36.30 30.21 -18.44
CA GLU A 128 36.30 29.77 -19.83
C GLU A 128 36.05 30.99 -20.73
N SER A 129 36.85 31.07 -21.79
CA SER A 129 36.98 32.23 -22.69
C SER A 129 35.65 32.70 -23.29
N GLU A 130 35.44 34.02 -23.25
CA GLU A 130 34.23 34.80 -23.57
C GLU A 130 33.67 34.73 -25.02
N GLU A 131 33.92 33.68 -25.80
CA GLU A 131 33.43 33.59 -27.19
C GLU A 131 32.51 32.38 -27.41
N GLU A 132 31.28 32.42 -26.90
CA GLU A 132 30.19 31.64 -27.53
C GLU A 132 28.77 32.12 -27.14
N LEU A 133 28.06 32.61 -28.16
CA LEU A 133 26.60 32.63 -28.35
C LEU A 133 25.71 33.16 -27.20
N GLU A 134 25.17 34.36 -27.42
CA GLU A 134 24.01 34.97 -26.76
C GLU A 134 22.71 34.16 -26.95
N ALA A 135 22.68 32.91 -26.50
CA ALA A 135 21.42 32.30 -26.10
C ALA A 135 21.03 32.99 -24.79
N GLU A 136 19.89 33.68 -24.75
CA GLU A 136 19.33 34.22 -23.50
C GLU A 136 19.31 33.10 -22.47
N GLU A 137 20.30 33.09 -21.56
CA GLU A 137 20.35 32.12 -20.49
C GLU A 137 19.04 32.26 -19.72
N PRO A 138 18.25 31.19 -19.59
CA PRO A 138 16.99 31.26 -18.88
C PRO A 138 17.32 31.67 -17.44
N SER A 139 17.08 32.95 -17.13
CA SER A 139 17.29 33.61 -15.83
C SER A 139 17.45 32.58 -14.73
N ALA A 140 18.69 32.30 -14.35
CA ALA A 140 19.03 31.21 -13.44
C ALA A 140 18.13 31.33 -12.20
N MET A 141 17.12 30.46 -12.09
CA MET A 141 16.25 30.46 -10.92
C MET A 141 17.15 30.21 -9.72
N VAL A 142 17.29 31.20 -8.85
CA VAL A 142 17.96 31.00 -7.56
C VAL A 142 16.95 30.31 -6.66
N ALA A 143 17.30 29.13 -6.16
CA ALA A 143 16.47 28.45 -5.18
C ALA A 143 16.33 29.36 -3.95
N PRO A 144 15.12 29.68 -3.49
CA PRO A 144 15.00 30.42 -2.24
C PRO A 144 15.55 29.57 -1.10
N ALA A 145 16.19 30.19 -0.11
CA ALA A 145 16.86 29.47 0.99
C ALA A 145 15.92 28.48 1.70
N TRP A 146 14.64 28.85 1.86
CA TRP A 146 13.62 28.00 2.48
C TRP A 146 13.37 26.70 1.71
N ALA A 147 13.64 26.63 0.40
CA ALA A 147 13.44 25.41 -0.39
C ALA A 147 14.41 24.28 -0.02
N GLN A 148 15.45 24.59 0.75
CA GLN A 148 16.46 23.65 1.24
C GLN A 148 16.32 23.33 2.73
N GLU A 149 15.40 23.98 3.43
CA GLU A 149 15.19 23.73 4.85
C GLU A 149 14.58 22.34 5.05
N GLY A 150 15.29 21.50 5.80
CA GLY A 150 14.74 20.24 6.28
C GLY A 150 13.62 20.49 7.29
N PHE A 151 12.75 19.51 7.48
CA PHE A 151 11.61 19.65 8.40
C PHE A 151 11.62 18.60 9.49
N ASP A 152 10.95 18.93 10.60
CA ASP A 152 10.61 18.00 11.66
C ASP A 152 9.12 17.63 11.58
N PRO A 153 8.78 16.41 11.12
CA PRO A 153 7.40 15.93 11.09
C PRO A 153 6.61 16.03 12.40
N ALA A 154 7.27 16.03 13.57
CA ALA A 154 6.58 16.07 14.86
C ALA A 154 5.90 17.43 15.14
N THR A 155 6.29 18.49 14.42
CA THR A 155 5.79 19.85 14.65
C THR A 155 4.53 20.20 13.86
N ILE A 156 3.99 19.25 13.09
CA ILE A 156 3.27 19.56 11.86
C ILE A 156 1.73 19.61 11.97
N PHE A 157 1.10 18.86 12.88
CA PHE A 157 -0.37 18.72 12.88
C PHE A 157 -1.09 19.19 14.14
N ALA A 158 -0.54 20.19 14.84
CA ALA A 158 -1.22 20.80 15.98
C ALA A 158 -2.67 21.20 15.63
N GLY A 159 -3.65 20.65 16.36
CA GLY A 159 -5.06 21.00 16.25
C GLY A 159 -5.89 20.22 15.21
N ARG A 160 -5.37 19.15 14.60
CA ARG A 160 -6.16 18.25 13.74
C ARG A 160 -6.24 16.85 14.35
N THR A 161 -7.36 16.14 14.16
CA THR A 161 -7.44 14.72 14.50
C THR A 161 -6.54 13.94 13.53
N PRO A 162 -5.39 13.41 13.96
CA PRO A 162 -4.43 12.82 13.05
C PRO A 162 -4.94 11.46 12.58
N ASN A 163 -5.02 11.27 11.27
CA ASN A 163 -5.26 9.96 10.68
C ASN A 163 -4.00 9.08 10.82
N LYS A 164 -4.10 7.78 10.54
CA LYS A 164 -2.96 6.86 10.71
C LYS A 164 -1.70 7.28 9.93
N TYR A 165 -1.86 7.84 8.73
CA TYR A 165 -0.74 8.31 7.91
C TYR A 165 -0.15 9.59 8.47
N THR A 166 -0.99 10.50 9.00
CA THR A 166 -0.54 11.68 9.74
C THR A 166 0.33 11.28 10.93
N ARG A 167 -0.12 10.33 11.76
CA ARG A 167 0.65 9.82 12.92
C ARG A 167 1.95 9.14 12.51
N ALA A 168 1.90 8.33 11.45
CA ALA A 168 3.08 7.69 10.91
C ALA A 168 4.08 8.73 10.39
N PHE A 169 3.59 9.74 9.68
CA PHE A 169 4.41 10.83 9.18
C PHE A 169 5.04 11.66 10.30
N GLU A 170 4.29 11.99 11.36
CA GLU A 170 4.81 12.67 12.57
C GLU A 170 6.03 11.95 13.17
N THR A 171 6.06 10.62 13.04
CA THR A 171 7.19 9.81 13.48
C THR A 171 8.37 9.96 12.51
N SER A 172 8.19 9.62 11.23
CA SER A 172 9.24 9.76 10.21
C SER A 172 8.70 9.56 8.78
N LEU A 173 9.50 9.86 7.76
CA LEU A 173 9.16 9.54 6.37
C LEU A 173 9.05 8.02 6.17
N HIS A 174 9.96 7.26 6.76
CA HIS A 174 9.95 5.80 6.72
C HIS A 174 8.69 5.21 7.34
N ALA A 175 8.28 5.70 8.51
CA ALA A 175 7.06 5.24 9.17
C ALA A 175 5.82 5.49 8.28
N LEU A 176 5.72 6.65 7.62
CA LEU A 176 4.66 6.91 6.64
C LEU A 176 4.69 5.89 5.49
N ILE A 177 5.87 5.62 4.91
CA ILE A 177 6.03 4.69 3.78
C ILE A 177 5.63 3.26 4.16
N LEU A 178 6.01 2.83 5.37
CA LEU A 178 5.63 1.53 5.90
C LEU A 178 4.13 1.43 6.13
N ALA A 179 3.50 2.44 6.73
CA ALA A 179 2.06 2.45 6.94
C ALA A 179 1.30 2.29 5.60
N ILE A 180 1.74 2.99 4.55
CA ILE A 180 1.16 2.86 3.21
C ILE A 180 1.42 1.46 2.64
N PHE A 181 2.64 0.93 2.78
CA PHE A 181 2.98 -0.40 2.29
C PHE A 181 2.10 -1.49 2.92
N GLU A 182 1.94 -1.47 4.23
CA GLU A 182 1.13 -2.47 4.94
C GLU A 182 -0.35 -2.39 4.55
N ASP A 183 -0.88 -1.19 4.28
CA ASP A 183 -2.25 -1.05 3.79
C ASP A 183 -2.43 -1.59 2.37
N GLU A 184 -1.52 -1.25 1.45
CA GLU A 184 -1.52 -1.77 0.09
C GLU A 184 -1.30 -3.29 0.07
N LYS A 185 -0.49 -3.82 1.00
CA LYS A 185 -0.24 -5.25 1.17
C LYS A 185 -1.36 -5.96 1.91
N ALA A 186 -2.13 -5.31 2.78
CA ALA A 186 -3.34 -5.91 3.36
C ALA A 186 -4.45 -6.05 2.32
N ASP A 187 -4.41 -5.19 1.30
CA ASP A 187 -5.39 -5.14 0.23
C ASP A 187 -5.09 -6.07 -0.97
N GLN A 188 -4.53 -7.25 -0.70
CA GLN A 188 -4.04 -8.17 -1.73
C GLN A 188 -5.11 -8.61 -2.73
N ALA A 189 -6.35 -8.72 -2.26
CA ALA A 189 -7.49 -9.08 -3.11
C ALA A 189 -7.71 -8.05 -4.24
N ARG A 190 -7.38 -6.77 -4.01
CA ARG A 190 -7.54 -5.69 -4.99
C ARG A 190 -6.25 -5.41 -5.77
N ASN A 191 -5.09 -5.70 -5.21
CA ASN A 191 -3.80 -5.45 -5.86
C ASN A 191 -2.84 -6.66 -5.76
N PRO A 192 -3.02 -7.70 -6.59
CA PRO A 192 -2.18 -8.90 -6.55
C PRO A 192 -0.71 -8.59 -6.88
N PHE A 193 -0.41 -7.49 -7.55
CA PHE A 193 0.95 -7.06 -7.81
C PHE A 193 1.74 -6.81 -6.52
N MET A 194 1.07 -6.35 -5.45
CA MET A 194 1.74 -6.10 -4.16
C MET A 194 2.32 -7.37 -3.53
N GLN A 195 1.87 -8.56 -3.90
CA GLN A 195 2.49 -9.82 -3.46
C GLN A 195 3.90 -10.03 -4.03
N LEU A 196 4.18 -9.44 -5.21
CA LEU A 196 5.47 -9.54 -5.88
C LEU A 196 6.42 -8.41 -5.48
N VAL A 197 5.90 -7.35 -4.86
CA VAL A 197 6.68 -6.19 -4.46
C VAL A 197 7.39 -6.49 -3.15
N LYS A 198 8.72 -6.60 -3.23
CA LYS A 198 9.60 -6.65 -2.06
C LYS A 198 9.50 -5.34 -1.26
N LYS A 199 9.35 -5.45 0.05
CA LYS A 199 9.21 -4.31 0.98
C LYS A 199 10.40 -3.35 0.86
N GLU A 200 11.59 -3.90 0.70
CA GLU A 200 12.86 -3.18 0.60
C GLU A 200 12.88 -2.27 -0.64
N LEU A 201 12.42 -2.82 -1.78
CA LEU A 201 12.35 -2.09 -3.03
C LEU A 201 11.29 -0.98 -2.97
N TRP A 202 10.14 -1.27 -2.35
CA TRP A 202 9.09 -0.28 -2.13
C TRP A 202 9.59 0.89 -1.28
N VAL A 203 10.20 0.59 -0.13
CA VAL A 203 10.74 1.60 0.79
C VAL A 203 11.76 2.46 0.08
N LYS A 204 12.73 1.85 -0.60
CA LYS A 204 13.79 2.54 -1.32
C LYS A 204 13.26 3.45 -2.43
N ALA A 205 12.32 2.96 -3.25
CA ALA A 205 11.74 3.75 -4.33
C ALA A 205 10.90 4.92 -3.79
N THR A 206 10.05 4.64 -2.81
CA THR A 206 9.10 5.62 -2.26
C THR A 206 9.83 6.69 -1.42
N MET A 207 10.87 6.32 -0.68
CA MET A 207 11.70 7.26 0.08
C MET A 207 12.29 8.34 -0.82
N ARG A 208 12.79 7.96 -2.01
CA ARG A 208 13.35 8.92 -2.97
C ARG A 208 12.30 9.91 -3.46
N ILE A 209 11.09 9.42 -3.74
CA ILE A 209 9.99 10.27 -4.18
C ILE A 209 9.58 11.20 -3.05
N ILE A 210 9.26 10.68 -1.87
CA ILE A 210 8.72 11.47 -0.75
C ILE A 210 9.76 12.46 -0.21
N ALA A 211 11.03 12.06 -0.07
CA ALA A 211 12.08 12.95 0.41
C ALA A 211 12.33 14.14 -0.54
N SER A 212 12.03 13.99 -1.83
CA SER A 212 12.14 15.08 -2.83
C SER A 212 10.97 16.07 -2.79
N VAL A 213 9.90 15.75 -2.06
CA VAL A 213 8.75 16.64 -1.94
C VAL A 213 9.05 17.73 -0.92
N HIS A 214 8.71 18.98 -1.25
CA HIS A 214 8.84 20.07 -0.31
C HIS A 214 7.98 19.80 0.95
N PRO A 215 8.50 20.00 2.18
CA PRO A 215 7.84 19.67 3.43
C PRO A 215 6.48 20.30 3.58
N THR A 216 6.35 21.58 3.23
CA THR A 216 5.07 22.30 3.18
C THR A 216 4.06 21.56 2.32
N VAL A 217 4.43 21.13 1.11
CA VAL A 217 3.52 20.42 0.21
C VAL A 217 3.21 19.03 0.77
N LEU A 218 4.21 18.29 1.24
CA LEU A 218 4.01 16.94 1.80
C LEU A 218 3.09 16.97 3.03
N ARG A 219 3.30 17.91 3.95
CA ARG A 219 2.44 18.18 5.12
C ARG A 219 1.00 18.37 4.70
N GLU A 220 0.76 19.29 3.77
CA GLU A 220 -0.60 19.66 3.39
C GLU A 220 -1.25 18.59 2.49
N LEU A 221 -0.46 17.75 1.79
CA LEU A 221 -0.94 16.56 1.08
C LEU A 221 -1.38 15.46 2.05
N VAL A 222 -0.54 15.09 3.02
CA VAL A 222 -0.84 14.07 4.04
C VAL A 222 -2.00 14.54 4.94
N GLY A 223 -2.05 15.83 5.25
CA GLY A 223 -3.13 16.46 6.01
C GLY A 223 -4.40 16.74 5.20
N GLY A 224 -4.36 16.60 3.87
CA GLY A 224 -5.49 16.81 2.96
C GLY A 224 -5.99 18.26 2.89
N SER A 225 -5.12 19.23 3.13
CA SER A 225 -5.44 20.66 3.23
C SER A 225 -4.83 21.53 2.14
N ILE A 226 -3.96 20.95 1.31
CA ILE A 226 -3.19 21.68 0.29
C ILE A 226 -4.10 22.50 -0.64
N ALA A 227 -5.23 21.92 -1.07
CA ALA A 227 -6.17 22.58 -1.96
C ALA A 227 -6.78 23.83 -1.31
N HIS A 228 -7.27 23.66 -0.08
CA HIS A 228 -7.86 24.76 0.68
C HIS A 228 -6.87 25.90 0.85
N LYS A 229 -5.66 25.60 1.36
CA LYS A 229 -4.60 26.59 1.58
C LYS A 229 -4.15 27.28 0.30
N TYR A 230 -4.01 26.54 -0.79
CA TYR A 230 -3.63 27.13 -2.08
C TYR A 230 -4.68 28.14 -2.58
N TYR A 231 -5.97 27.78 -2.51
CA TYR A 231 -7.04 28.65 -2.98
C TYR A 231 -7.36 29.81 -2.02
N THR A 232 -7.17 29.64 -0.70
CA THR A 232 -7.28 30.71 0.30
C THR A 232 -6.03 31.59 0.41
N LYS A 233 -5.03 31.35 -0.45
CA LYS A 233 -3.81 32.17 -0.57
C LYS A 233 -2.93 32.15 0.67
N ASP A 234 -2.80 30.99 1.32
CA ASP A 234 -1.73 30.73 2.27
C ASP A 234 -0.38 30.96 1.56
N GLN A 235 0.38 31.94 2.05
CA GLN A 235 1.56 32.45 1.35
C GLN A 235 2.63 31.37 1.18
N GLU A 236 2.86 30.55 2.21
CA GLU A 236 3.88 29.49 2.19
C GLU A 236 3.50 28.42 1.15
N VAL A 237 2.25 27.94 1.19
CA VAL A 237 1.77 26.92 0.26
C VAL A 237 1.78 27.42 -1.18
N VAL A 238 1.28 28.63 -1.44
CA VAL A 238 1.22 29.19 -2.80
C VAL A 238 2.62 29.35 -3.37
N GLN A 239 3.57 29.91 -2.62
CA GLN A 239 4.94 30.10 -3.09
C GLN A 239 5.61 28.76 -3.46
N VAL A 240 5.46 27.74 -2.62
CA VAL A 240 6.03 26.41 -2.86
C VAL A 240 5.35 25.74 -4.06
N VAL A 241 4.02 25.77 -4.12
CA VAL A 241 3.28 25.14 -5.22
C VAL A 241 3.60 25.82 -6.54
N ASP A 242 3.58 27.15 -6.62
CA ASP A 242 3.89 27.89 -7.85
C ASP A 242 5.35 27.65 -8.30
N LEU A 243 6.29 27.53 -7.35
CA LEU A 243 7.67 27.13 -7.64
C LEU A 243 7.71 25.74 -8.27
N LEU A 244 6.98 24.76 -7.75
CA LEU A 244 6.92 23.40 -8.31
C LEU A 244 6.19 23.38 -9.66
N GLU A 245 5.11 24.15 -9.82
CA GLU A 245 4.34 24.26 -11.05
C GLU A 245 5.14 24.88 -12.20
N SER A 246 6.09 25.78 -11.93
CA SER A 246 6.98 26.37 -12.93
C SER A 246 7.80 25.33 -13.73
N ARG A 247 7.77 24.08 -13.28
CA ARG A 247 8.58 22.95 -13.74
C ARG A 247 7.73 21.82 -14.31
N ARG A 248 6.42 22.05 -14.36
CA ARG A 248 5.43 21.20 -15.00
C ARG A 248 5.93 20.79 -16.38
N GLY A 249 5.87 19.48 -16.66
CA GLY A 249 6.30 18.88 -17.92
C GLY A 249 7.79 18.59 -18.07
N LYS A 250 8.66 19.15 -17.20
CA LYS A 250 10.13 18.99 -17.31
C LYS A 250 10.69 17.86 -16.43
N HIS A 251 10.02 17.55 -15.32
CA HIS A 251 10.48 16.54 -14.34
C HIS A 251 9.35 15.56 -13.99
N PRO A 252 9.68 14.31 -13.66
CA PRO A 252 8.77 13.45 -12.91
C PRO A 252 8.25 14.17 -11.68
N SER A 253 6.93 14.20 -11.51
CA SER A 253 6.29 15.03 -10.49
C SER A 253 5.10 14.31 -9.87
N LEU A 254 4.84 14.64 -8.61
CA LEU A 254 3.54 14.38 -8.03
C LEU A 254 2.51 15.30 -8.69
N TYR A 255 1.35 14.74 -8.98
CA TYR A 255 0.18 15.49 -9.39
C TYR A 255 -0.97 15.13 -8.49
N MET A 256 -1.82 16.11 -8.24
CA MET A 256 -3.01 15.92 -7.42
C MET A 256 -4.22 16.40 -8.22
N ARG A 257 -5.35 15.70 -8.08
CA ARG A 257 -6.63 16.36 -8.25
C ARG A 257 -7.49 16.17 -7.02
N VAL A 258 -8.24 17.21 -6.79
CA VAL A 258 -9.06 17.41 -5.63
C VAL A 258 -10.31 18.12 -6.13
N LEU A 259 -11.49 17.64 -5.75
CA LEU A 259 -12.69 18.40 -6.06
C LEU A 259 -12.90 19.42 -4.97
N VAL A 260 -12.63 20.67 -5.33
CA VAL A 260 -12.92 21.83 -4.52
C VAL A 260 -13.45 22.95 -5.38
N ASN A 261 -14.16 23.88 -4.77
CA ASN A 261 -14.48 25.15 -5.39
C ASN A 261 -13.21 26.02 -5.41
N GLU A 262 -12.71 26.39 -6.59
CA GLU A 262 -11.48 27.18 -6.76
C GLU A 262 -11.50 28.55 -6.05
N ARG A 263 -12.69 29.09 -5.74
CA ARG A 263 -12.80 30.38 -5.03
C ARG A 263 -12.64 30.25 -3.53
N THR A 264 -13.04 29.11 -2.95
CA THR A 264 -13.06 28.90 -1.50
C THR A 264 -12.09 27.82 -1.03
N GLY A 265 -11.62 26.98 -1.94
CA GLY A 265 -10.84 25.79 -1.66
C GLY A 265 -11.60 24.72 -0.89
N HIS A 266 -12.93 24.84 -0.74
CA HIS A 266 -13.77 23.86 -0.04
C HIS A 266 -14.23 22.75 -0.98
N GLY A 267 -14.20 21.51 -0.49
CA GLY A 267 -14.81 20.37 -1.17
C GLY A 267 -16.33 20.36 -1.07
N PRO A 268 -17.01 19.43 -1.78
CA PRO A 268 -18.43 19.20 -1.60
C PRO A 268 -18.77 18.79 -0.17
N THR A 269 -20.00 19.08 0.24
CA THR A 269 -20.57 18.64 1.52
C THR A 269 -20.89 17.14 1.50
N ALA A 270 -21.25 16.57 2.64
CA ALA A 270 -21.68 15.17 2.67
C ALA A 270 -22.97 14.97 1.84
N ARG A 271 -23.92 15.92 1.91
CA ARG A 271 -25.15 15.88 1.10
C ARG A 271 -24.88 15.97 -0.40
N ASP A 272 -23.94 16.81 -0.81
CA ASP A 272 -23.52 16.89 -2.22
C ASP A 272 -22.99 15.53 -2.70
N PHE A 273 -22.17 14.86 -1.86
CA PHE A 273 -21.66 13.53 -2.18
C PHE A 273 -22.74 12.45 -2.21
N GLU A 274 -23.76 12.49 -1.37
CA GLU A 274 -24.91 11.58 -1.45
C GLU A 274 -25.60 11.70 -2.83
N GLY A 275 -25.79 12.93 -3.32
CA GLY A 275 -26.30 13.18 -4.66
C GLY A 275 -25.37 12.66 -5.77
N ILE A 276 -24.05 12.87 -5.64
CA ILE A 276 -23.06 12.36 -6.60
C ILE A 276 -23.08 10.82 -6.63
N VAL A 277 -23.10 10.16 -5.47
CA VAL A 277 -23.16 8.69 -5.38
C VAL A 277 -24.43 8.16 -6.02
N HIS A 278 -25.58 8.79 -5.78
CA HIS A 278 -26.84 8.42 -6.41
C HIS A 278 -26.70 8.39 -7.94
N TRP A 279 -26.17 9.46 -8.55
CA TRP A 279 -26.00 9.53 -10.00
C TRP A 279 -25.00 8.51 -10.54
N ILE A 280 -23.89 8.29 -9.84
CA ILE A 280 -22.91 7.27 -10.19
C ILE A 280 -23.55 5.88 -10.20
N ARG A 281 -24.36 5.54 -9.19
CA ARG A 281 -25.06 4.25 -9.14
C ARG A 281 -26.00 4.09 -10.34
N GLN A 282 -26.80 5.11 -10.66
CA GLN A 282 -27.67 5.06 -11.84
C GLN A 282 -26.87 4.87 -13.13
N TYR A 283 -25.72 5.54 -13.26
CA TYR A 283 -24.86 5.36 -14.42
C TYR A 283 -24.30 3.93 -14.53
N THR A 284 -23.95 3.27 -13.41
CA THR A 284 -23.39 1.91 -13.44
C THR A 284 -24.41 0.80 -13.76
N LYS A 285 -25.71 1.07 -13.69
CA LYS A 285 -26.75 0.07 -14.02
C LYS A 285 -26.71 -0.35 -15.49
N ALA A 286 -26.96 -1.61 -15.80
CA ALA A 286 -27.16 -2.09 -17.17
C ALA A 286 -28.60 -1.83 -17.66
N GLY A 287 -28.86 -2.05 -18.95
CA GLY A 287 -30.21 -2.01 -19.51
C GLY A 287 -30.83 -0.62 -19.57
N GLN A 288 -32.15 -0.57 -19.73
CA GLN A 288 -32.88 0.67 -20.02
C GLN A 288 -32.81 1.69 -18.88
N GLU A 289 -32.73 1.24 -17.63
CA GLU A 289 -32.62 2.13 -16.45
C GLU A 289 -31.34 2.97 -16.48
N GLY A 290 -30.19 2.34 -16.77
CA GLY A 290 -28.91 3.04 -16.85
C GLY A 290 -28.70 3.79 -18.16
N LEU A 291 -29.37 3.37 -19.24
CA LEU A 291 -29.17 3.92 -20.60
C LEU A 291 -29.44 5.43 -20.69
N ASN A 292 -30.53 5.90 -20.08
CA ASN A 292 -30.88 7.33 -20.15
C ASN A 292 -29.84 8.21 -19.43
N ILE A 293 -29.37 7.76 -18.27
CA ILE A 293 -28.33 8.45 -17.50
C ILE A 293 -26.99 8.38 -18.23
N ALA A 294 -26.61 7.21 -18.74
CA ALA A 294 -25.40 7.02 -19.52
C ALA A 294 -25.38 7.93 -20.75
N ARG A 295 -26.48 8.01 -21.52
CA ARG A 295 -26.60 8.95 -22.64
C ARG A 295 -26.36 10.38 -22.21
N ARG A 296 -27.00 10.83 -21.14
CA ARG A 296 -26.90 12.21 -20.66
C ARG A 296 -25.47 12.54 -20.23
N MET A 297 -24.83 11.65 -19.47
CA MET A 297 -23.47 11.85 -18.96
C MET A 297 -22.41 11.70 -20.06
N ASP A 298 -22.54 10.74 -20.96
CA ASP A 298 -21.53 10.47 -21.99
C ASP A 298 -21.61 11.50 -23.14
N ARG A 299 -22.81 12.04 -23.44
CA ARG A 299 -23.00 13.15 -24.41
C ARG A 299 -22.59 14.51 -23.86
N ALA A 300 -22.40 14.66 -22.55
CA ALA A 300 -21.87 15.90 -21.97
C ALA A 300 -20.43 16.19 -22.42
N MET A 301 -19.71 15.15 -22.89
CA MET A 301 -18.37 15.27 -23.44
C MET A 301 -18.37 14.98 -24.95
N PRO A 302 -17.60 15.72 -25.76
CA PRO A 302 -17.48 15.43 -27.19
C PRO A 302 -16.88 14.04 -27.42
N ASN A 303 -17.24 13.40 -28.54
CA ASN A 303 -16.72 12.09 -28.98
C ASN A 303 -17.05 10.93 -28.02
N ASN A 304 -18.34 10.63 -27.79
CA ASN A 304 -18.71 9.37 -27.13
C ASN A 304 -18.39 8.20 -28.08
N PRO A 305 -17.53 7.24 -27.67
CA PRO A 305 -17.16 6.13 -28.55
C PRO A 305 -18.24 5.07 -28.71
N HIS A 306 -19.29 5.08 -27.87
CA HIS A 306 -20.27 3.99 -27.81
C HIS A 306 -21.60 4.34 -28.49
N SER A 307 -22.09 3.40 -29.29
CA SER A 307 -23.43 3.38 -29.90
C SER A 307 -24.53 3.20 -28.85
N GLU A 308 -25.80 3.46 -29.21
CA GLU A 308 -26.92 3.27 -28.28
C GLU A 308 -27.09 1.81 -27.84
N GLN A 309 -26.80 0.85 -28.73
CA GLN A 309 -26.84 -0.57 -28.41
C GLN A 309 -25.77 -0.92 -27.37
N GLU A 310 -24.52 -0.48 -27.58
CA GLU A 310 -23.45 -0.71 -26.61
C GLU A 310 -23.77 -0.09 -25.25
N LEU A 311 -24.32 1.13 -25.23
CA LEU A 311 -24.78 1.74 -23.98
C LEU A 311 -25.89 0.91 -23.32
N ALA A 312 -26.81 0.31 -24.08
CA ALA A 312 -27.85 -0.57 -23.51
C ALA A 312 -27.25 -1.86 -22.91
N GLU A 313 -26.22 -2.41 -23.55
CA GLU A 313 -25.45 -3.58 -23.08
C GLU A 313 -24.59 -3.30 -21.84
N GLY A 314 -24.45 -2.03 -21.46
CA GLY A 314 -23.73 -1.62 -20.26
C GLY A 314 -22.36 -1.00 -20.52
N TRP A 315 -21.99 -0.75 -21.78
CA TRP A 315 -20.80 0.03 -22.09
C TRP A 315 -20.95 1.46 -21.60
N ARG A 316 -19.90 1.98 -20.98
CA ARG A 316 -19.92 3.29 -20.33
C ARG A 316 -18.63 3.97 -20.70
N ARG A 317 -18.69 5.19 -21.25
CA ARG A 317 -17.48 5.93 -21.65
C ARG A 317 -16.44 5.94 -20.53
N TYR A 318 -16.89 6.24 -19.31
CA TYR A 318 -15.99 6.39 -18.17
C TYR A 318 -15.55 5.07 -17.54
N LEU A 319 -16.14 3.93 -17.93
CA LEU A 319 -15.76 2.60 -17.46
C LEU A 319 -15.22 1.71 -18.60
N SER A 320 -15.01 2.29 -19.78
CA SER A 320 -14.62 1.60 -21.00
C SER A 320 -13.24 0.97 -20.90
N CYS A 321 -13.13 -0.27 -21.37
CA CYS A 321 -11.90 -1.06 -21.49
C CYS A 321 -12.01 -1.96 -22.71
N ASP A 322 -10.97 -2.74 -22.99
CA ASP A 322 -10.88 -3.52 -24.22
C ASP A 322 -11.91 -4.66 -24.30
N THR A 323 -12.51 -5.05 -23.17
CA THR A 323 -13.48 -6.16 -23.09
C THR A 323 -14.74 -5.79 -22.32
N LEU A 324 -15.88 -6.40 -22.67
CA LEU A 324 -17.14 -6.24 -21.94
C LEU A 324 -17.03 -6.73 -20.49
N GLU A 325 -16.30 -7.82 -20.26
CA GLU A 325 -16.11 -8.38 -18.92
C GLU A 325 -15.30 -7.43 -18.03
N GLY A 326 -14.24 -6.82 -18.57
CA GLY A 326 -13.53 -5.75 -17.87
C GLY A 326 -14.44 -4.57 -17.54
N ASN A 327 -15.43 -4.26 -18.38
CA ASN A 327 -16.37 -3.18 -18.12
C ASN A 327 -17.31 -3.54 -16.96
N LYS A 328 -17.81 -4.78 -16.93
CA LYS A 328 -18.58 -5.30 -15.78
C LYS A 328 -17.78 -5.24 -14.48
N GLN A 329 -16.53 -5.70 -14.51
CA GLN A 329 -15.64 -5.62 -13.35
C GLN A 329 -15.47 -4.16 -12.89
N ARG A 330 -15.21 -3.22 -13.81
CA ARG A 330 -15.10 -1.80 -13.48
C ARG A 330 -16.38 -1.21 -12.90
N ARG A 331 -17.56 -1.67 -13.34
CA ARG A 331 -18.86 -1.30 -12.76
C ARG A 331 -19.00 -1.83 -11.34
N GLN A 332 -18.58 -3.07 -11.08
CA GLN A 332 -18.57 -3.63 -9.74
C GLN A 332 -17.64 -2.85 -8.81
N VAL A 333 -16.38 -2.61 -9.19
CA VAL A 333 -15.45 -1.79 -8.39
C VAL A 333 -16.02 -0.40 -8.13
N LYS A 334 -16.74 0.17 -9.10
CA LYS A 334 -17.40 1.46 -8.93
C LYS A 334 -18.57 1.40 -7.93
N ALA A 335 -19.33 0.32 -7.90
CA ALA A 335 -20.38 0.10 -6.90
C ALA A 335 -19.77 -0.05 -5.49
N GLU A 336 -18.70 -0.84 -5.35
CA GLU A 336 -17.96 -0.99 -4.07
C GLU A 336 -17.39 0.36 -3.59
N TRP A 337 -16.90 1.18 -4.51
CA TRP A 337 -16.47 2.55 -4.19
C TRP A 337 -17.62 3.40 -3.66
N CYS A 338 -18.83 3.30 -4.26
CA CYS A 338 -20.01 3.99 -3.77
C CYS A 338 -20.43 3.50 -2.38
N ASP A 339 -20.40 2.18 -2.12
CA ASP A 339 -20.73 1.60 -0.82
C ASP A 339 -19.79 2.14 0.27
N ASN A 340 -18.49 2.17 -0.01
CA ASN A 340 -17.48 2.69 0.91
C ASN A 340 -17.64 4.21 1.15
N LEU A 341 -17.94 4.98 0.10
CA LEU A 341 -18.19 6.41 0.25
C LEU A 341 -19.45 6.67 1.06
N GLU A 342 -20.57 5.99 0.78
CA GLU A 342 -21.80 6.10 1.58
C GLU A 342 -21.59 5.73 3.05
N ALA A 343 -20.83 4.68 3.33
CA ALA A 343 -20.47 4.32 4.71
C ALA A 343 -19.70 5.46 5.40
N ARG A 344 -18.75 6.09 4.70
CA ARG A 344 -18.03 7.27 5.19
C ARG A 344 -18.98 8.46 5.41
N LEU A 345 -19.89 8.73 4.49
CA LEU A 345 -20.85 9.85 4.58
C LEU A 345 -21.85 9.64 5.73
N LYS A 346 -22.31 8.41 5.95
CA LYS A 346 -23.20 8.05 7.07
C LYS A 346 -22.54 8.24 8.44
N ALA A 347 -21.21 8.14 8.51
CA ALA A 347 -20.45 8.39 9.73
C ALA A 347 -20.26 9.88 10.04
N VAL A 348 -20.60 10.79 9.11
CA VAL A 348 -20.56 12.24 9.35
C VAL A 348 -21.72 12.64 10.27
N PRO A 349 -21.47 13.34 11.40
CA PRO A 349 -22.51 13.86 12.26
C PRO A 349 -23.54 14.70 11.49
N GLU A 350 -24.82 14.61 11.84
CA GLU A 350 -25.90 15.26 11.07
C GLU A 350 -25.74 16.78 10.98
N ASP A 351 -25.24 17.42 12.05
CA ASP A 351 -24.93 18.85 12.12
C ASP A 351 -23.72 19.26 11.25
N GLN A 352 -22.93 18.30 10.76
CA GLN A 352 -21.78 18.52 9.90
C GLN A 352 -22.03 18.12 8.44
N LYS A 353 -23.19 17.54 8.10
CA LYS A 353 -23.45 17.06 6.73
C LYS A 353 -23.54 18.15 5.68
N ASP A 354 -23.88 19.36 6.10
CA ASP A 354 -23.95 20.56 5.26
C ASP A 354 -22.64 21.39 5.29
N LEU A 355 -21.63 20.92 6.02
CA LEU A 355 -20.28 21.49 5.99
C LEU A 355 -19.43 20.80 4.91
N PRO A 356 -18.44 21.49 4.32
CA PRO A 356 -17.49 20.87 3.40
C PRO A 356 -16.84 19.63 4.00
N LEU A 357 -16.81 18.53 3.25
CA LEU A 357 -16.17 17.31 3.72
C LEU A 357 -14.67 17.54 3.87
N TRP A 358 -14.13 17.20 5.04
CA TRP A 358 -12.72 17.35 5.35
C TRP A 358 -12.04 16.03 5.75
N PRO A 359 -10.87 15.69 5.16
CA PRO A 359 -10.32 16.30 3.95
C PRO A 359 -11.21 16.02 2.73
N PRO A 360 -11.16 16.88 1.69
CA PRO A 360 -11.89 16.64 0.44
C PRO A 360 -11.42 15.33 -0.20
N LEU A 361 -12.26 14.73 -1.06
CA LEU A 361 -11.82 13.58 -1.85
C LEU A 361 -10.68 14.02 -2.77
N GLN A 362 -9.53 13.40 -2.56
CA GLN A 362 -8.31 13.68 -3.27
C GLN A 362 -7.78 12.41 -3.92
N TYR A 363 -7.07 12.58 -5.03
CA TYR A 363 -6.06 11.61 -5.40
C TYR A 363 -4.78 12.28 -5.80
N ILE A 364 -3.73 11.55 -5.48
CA ILE A 364 -2.36 11.90 -5.70
C ILE A 364 -1.79 10.78 -6.56
N GLY A 365 -1.13 11.15 -7.64
CA GLY A 365 -0.37 10.24 -8.46
C GLY A 365 1.05 10.77 -8.64
N TYR A 366 1.94 9.88 -9.07
CA TYR A 366 3.26 10.24 -9.54
C TYR A 366 3.35 9.91 -11.02
N ALA A 367 3.85 10.83 -11.83
CA ALA A 367 4.01 10.61 -13.27
C ALA A 367 5.32 11.22 -13.77
N ARG A 368 5.96 10.53 -14.72
CA ARG A 368 7.12 11.05 -15.45
C ARG A 368 6.83 12.41 -16.10
N ASN A 369 5.65 12.54 -16.69
CA ASN A 369 5.14 13.79 -17.24
C ASN A 369 3.75 14.06 -16.67
N ALA A 370 3.73 14.73 -15.52
CA ALA A 370 2.50 15.13 -14.84
C ALA A 370 1.62 16.03 -15.72
N GLU A 371 2.20 16.84 -16.61
CA GLU A 371 1.44 17.71 -17.51
C GLU A 371 0.67 16.94 -18.56
N ALA A 372 1.34 16.04 -19.28
CA ALA A 372 0.69 15.18 -20.26
C ALA A 372 -0.37 14.32 -19.57
N ARG A 373 -0.09 13.85 -18.36
CA ARG A 373 -1.06 13.12 -17.54
C ARG A 373 -2.27 14.00 -17.20
N GLN A 374 -2.04 15.23 -16.76
CA GLN A 374 -3.10 16.21 -16.48
C GLN A 374 -3.94 16.50 -17.73
N ALA A 375 -3.30 16.72 -18.89
CA ALA A 375 -3.99 16.94 -20.15
C ALA A 375 -4.85 15.73 -20.56
N ASN A 376 -4.37 14.51 -20.34
CA ASN A 376 -5.14 13.28 -20.59
C ASN A 376 -6.38 13.20 -19.69
N HIS A 377 -6.23 13.53 -18.42
CA HIS A 377 -7.34 13.62 -17.48
C HIS A 377 -8.35 14.71 -17.87
N ASP A 378 -7.90 15.91 -18.27
CA ASP A 378 -8.78 17.02 -18.71
C ASP A 378 -9.54 16.67 -19.99
N LYS A 379 -8.92 15.86 -20.87
CA LYS A 379 -9.55 15.32 -22.08
C LYS A 379 -10.42 14.09 -21.83
N HIS A 380 -10.44 13.59 -20.59
CA HIS A 380 -11.12 12.37 -20.23
C HIS A 380 -10.62 11.13 -21.04
N VAL A 381 -9.31 11.03 -21.32
CA VAL A 381 -8.68 9.94 -22.08
C VAL A 381 -7.62 9.24 -21.23
N GLY A 382 -7.66 7.91 -21.12
CA GLY A 382 -6.65 7.13 -20.37
C GLY A 382 -6.59 7.45 -18.86
N SER A 383 -7.59 8.15 -18.34
CA SER A 383 -7.78 8.47 -16.93
C SER A 383 -8.35 7.25 -16.19
N ASN A 384 -8.19 7.16 -14.86
CA ASN A 384 -8.83 6.09 -14.10
C ASN A 384 -10.35 6.24 -14.13
N TYR A 385 -10.98 5.10 -14.37
CA TYR A 385 -12.41 4.95 -14.56
C TYR A 385 -13.25 5.24 -13.30
N LEU A 386 -12.70 5.05 -12.10
CA LEU A 386 -13.37 5.38 -10.83
C LEU A 386 -13.60 6.88 -10.66
N MET A 387 -12.98 7.72 -11.47
CA MET A 387 -12.73 9.10 -11.10
C MET A 387 -13.38 10.12 -12.03
N MET A 388 -13.83 9.65 -13.17
CA MET A 388 -14.23 10.47 -14.29
C MET A 388 -15.71 10.86 -14.29
N MET A 389 -16.53 10.18 -13.47
CA MET A 389 -17.96 10.49 -13.35
C MET A 389 -18.29 11.63 -12.40
N GLY A 390 -17.38 12.02 -11.50
CA GLY A 390 -17.61 13.08 -10.51
C GLY A 390 -17.08 14.46 -10.91
N GLY A 391 -16.67 14.67 -12.16
CA GLY A 391 -16.14 15.97 -12.62
C GLY A 391 -14.66 16.20 -12.30
N GLY A 392 -13.79 15.20 -12.51
CA GLY A 392 -12.34 15.40 -12.35
C GLY A 392 -11.78 15.05 -10.98
N PHE A 393 -12.37 14.05 -10.33
CA PHE A 393 -11.56 13.25 -9.42
C PHE A 393 -10.60 12.38 -10.25
N CYS A 394 -9.60 11.78 -9.63
CA CYS A 394 -8.30 11.47 -10.23
C CYS A 394 -7.88 9.99 -10.02
N HIS A 395 -7.43 9.17 -11.01
CA HIS A 395 -6.36 8.14 -10.78
C HIS A 395 -5.61 7.57 -12.03
N HIS A 396 -4.62 6.67 -11.82
CA HIS A 396 -4.36 5.35 -12.47
C HIS A 396 -3.74 4.36 -11.43
N PRO A 397 -3.88 3.01 -11.55
CA PRO A 397 -3.09 2.02 -10.78
C PRO A 397 -1.60 1.95 -11.19
N PRO A 398 -0.68 1.59 -10.27
CA PRO A 398 0.72 1.29 -10.60
C PRO A 398 0.81 0.01 -11.45
N GLY A 399 1.62 0.04 -12.53
CA GLY A 399 2.03 -1.20 -13.22
C GLY A 399 1.83 -1.29 -14.75
N VAL A 400 1.33 -0.27 -15.45
CA VAL A 400 1.28 -0.29 -16.92
C VAL A 400 2.06 0.89 -17.51
N ASN A 401 3.18 0.56 -18.14
CA ASN A 401 4.15 1.45 -18.78
C ASN A 401 3.49 2.48 -19.72
N ASN A 402 3.76 3.76 -19.49
CA ASN A 402 3.86 4.75 -20.56
C ASN A 402 5.35 5.07 -20.72
N SER A 403 5.97 4.64 -21.82
CA SER A 403 7.29 5.04 -22.33
C SER A 403 8.43 5.04 -21.28
N SER A 404 9.27 4.01 -21.39
CA SER A 404 10.13 3.50 -20.34
C SER A 404 11.07 4.56 -19.73
N ILE A 405 11.47 4.34 -18.47
CA ILE A 405 12.66 4.95 -17.84
C ILE A 405 13.90 4.94 -18.76
N ARG A 406 13.93 4.02 -19.74
CA ARG A 406 15.00 3.86 -20.73
C ARG A 406 14.96 4.93 -21.83
N ASP A 407 13.88 5.71 -21.94
CA ASP A 407 13.73 6.78 -22.93
C ASP A 407 14.13 8.16 -22.36
N VAL A 408 14.74 8.20 -21.18
CA VAL A 408 15.37 9.40 -20.60
C VAL A 408 16.88 9.20 -20.76
N SER A 409 17.54 10.12 -21.48
CA SER A 409 18.98 10.07 -21.64
C SER A 409 19.70 10.22 -20.29
N GLU A 410 20.92 9.71 -20.18
CA GLU A 410 21.75 9.89 -18.98
C GLU A 410 21.99 11.36 -18.66
N GLN A 411 22.24 12.19 -19.68
CA GLN A 411 22.32 13.65 -19.52
C GLN A 411 21.05 14.21 -18.89
N LYS A 412 19.87 13.79 -19.38
CA LYS A 412 18.62 14.27 -18.81
C LYS A 412 18.46 13.79 -17.36
N TRP A 413 18.87 12.57 -17.03
CA TRP A 413 18.90 12.11 -15.63
C TRP A 413 19.81 12.96 -14.74
N ALA A 414 20.99 13.34 -15.24
CA ALA A 414 21.91 14.20 -14.51
C ALA A 414 21.29 15.57 -14.22
N GLU A 415 20.67 16.22 -15.23
CA GLU A 415 19.96 17.49 -15.05
C GLU A 415 18.83 17.39 -14.02
N LEU A 416 18.01 16.33 -14.11
CA LEU A 416 16.91 16.09 -13.16
C LEU A 416 17.45 15.90 -11.73
N HIS A 417 18.58 15.19 -11.59
CA HIS A 417 19.23 14.92 -10.31
C HIS A 417 19.80 16.20 -9.70
N GLU A 418 20.64 16.94 -10.44
CA GLU A 418 21.26 18.19 -9.99
C GLU A 418 20.21 19.18 -9.49
N TRP A 419 19.15 19.34 -10.27
CA TRP A 419 18.05 20.20 -9.86
C TRP A 419 17.41 19.72 -8.56
N THR A 420 17.18 18.40 -8.39
CA THR A 420 16.60 17.83 -7.17
C THR A 420 17.44 18.21 -5.96
N LEU A 421 18.76 18.14 -6.08
CA LEU A 421 19.68 18.57 -5.03
C LEU A 421 19.60 20.09 -4.77
N LYS A 422 19.55 20.90 -5.83
CA LYS A 422 19.59 22.37 -5.75
C LYS A 422 18.29 23.02 -5.32
N PHE A 423 17.14 22.41 -5.58
CA PHE A 423 15.84 23.09 -5.45
C PHE A 423 14.80 22.34 -4.64
N THR A 424 15.17 21.24 -4.01
CA THR A 424 14.31 20.54 -3.07
C THR A 424 15.11 20.26 -1.80
N PRO A 425 14.45 20.08 -0.66
CA PRO A 425 15.14 19.77 0.59
C PRO A 425 15.53 18.29 0.67
N TYR A 426 15.73 17.63 -0.47
CA TYR A 426 16.00 16.20 -0.56
C TYR A 426 17.15 15.76 0.35
N LEU A 427 18.30 16.46 0.29
CA LEU A 427 19.45 16.12 1.12
C LEU A 427 19.19 16.40 2.60
N ALA A 428 18.53 17.50 2.93
CA ALA A 428 18.20 17.86 4.31
C ALA A 428 17.21 16.84 4.92
N ASN A 429 16.18 16.45 4.16
CA ASN A 429 15.21 15.43 4.53
C ASN A 429 15.87 14.07 4.74
N LEU A 430 16.77 13.66 3.82
CA LEU A 430 17.52 12.41 3.97
C LEU A 430 18.45 12.44 5.18
N ALA A 431 19.10 13.56 5.48
CA ALA A 431 19.95 13.70 6.66
C ALA A 431 19.13 13.58 7.95
N THR A 432 17.99 14.28 8.05
CA THR A 432 17.07 14.18 9.18
C THR A 432 16.56 12.74 9.34
N GLU A 433 16.16 12.12 8.24
CA GLU A 433 15.66 10.75 8.27
C GLU A 433 16.77 9.76 8.64
N ALA A 434 18.02 9.96 8.24
CA ALA A 434 19.15 9.14 8.66
C ALA A 434 19.34 9.15 10.18
N VAL A 435 19.25 10.33 10.82
CA VAL A 435 19.31 10.46 12.29
C VAL A 435 18.15 9.71 12.96
N ARG A 436 16.94 9.79 12.39
CA ARG A 436 15.77 9.04 12.91
C ARG A 436 15.93 7.54 12.73
N PHE A 437 16.43 7.11 11.58
CA PHE A 437 16.75 5.71 11.30
C PHE A 437 17.77 5.17 12.30
N GLU A 438 18.81 5.94 12.62
CA GLU A 438 19.78 5.56 13.66
C GLU A 438 19.14 5.39 15.03
N ALA A 439 18.30 6.35 15.44
CA ALA A 439 17.59 6.27 16.71
C ALA A 439 16.64 5.06 16.74
N TYR A 440 15.88 4.84 15.67
CA TYR A 440 14.97 3.71 15.52
C TYR A 440 15.72 2.37 15.51
N LEU A 441 16.83 2.27 14.79
CA LEU A 441 17.73 1.12 14.77
C LEU A 441 18.25 0.78 16.16
N THR A 442 18.73 1.78 16.89
CA THR A 442 19.18 1.60 18.28
C THR A 442 18.05 1.08 19.15
N GLN A 443 16.83 1.62 19.01
CA GLN A 443 15.66 1.16 19.73
C GLN A 443 15.28 -0.29 19.37
N ARG A 444 15.27 -0.66 18.09
CA ARG A 444 14.94 -2.02 17.64
C ARG A 444 16.00 -3.03 18.09
N LYS A 445 17.29 -2.69 18.01
CA LYS A 445 18.38 -3.53 18.56
C LYS A 445 18.23 -3.73 20.07
N ALA A 446 17.89 -2.68 20.81
CA ALA A 446 17.63 -2.78 22.25
C ALA A 446 16.41 -3.66 22.55
N ALA A 447 15.33 -3.53 21.77
CA ALA A 447 14.14 -4.35 21.89
C ALA A 447 14.41 -5.84 21.56
N ALA A 448 15.23 -6.12 20.55
CA ALA A 448 15.64 -7.48 20.20
C ALA A 448 16.44 -8.13 21.34
N VAL A 449 17.40 -7.42 21.93
CA VAL A 449 18.13 -7.89 23.11
C VAL A 449 17.18 -8.17 24.28
N GLN A 450 16.22 -7.28 24.54
CA GLN A 450 15.21 -7.49 25.59
C GLN A 450 14.26 -8.67 25.29
N ALA A 451 13.93 -8.92 24.03
CA ALA A 451 13.14 -10.09 23.62
C ALA A 451 13.93 -11.38 23.87
N ARG A 452 15.18 -11.42 23.45
CA ARG A 452 16.09 -12.55 23.69
C ARG A 452 16.28 -12.86 25.17
N ASP A 453 16.49 -11.83 26.00
CA ASP A 453 16.66 -12.00 27.45
C ASP A 453 15.38 -12.55 28.10
N ARG A 454 14.20 -12.14 27.62
CA ARG A 454 12.91 -12.69 28.06
C ARG A 454 12.74 -14.16 27.64
N ALA A 455 13.05 -14.48 26.39
CA ALA A 455 12.98 -15.83 25.87
C ALA A 455 13.94 -16.79 26.62
N GLN A 456 15.18 -16.35 26.85
CA GLN A 456 16.15 -17.11 27.63
C GLN A 456 15.64 -17.35 29.06
N LYS A 457 15.10 -16.33 29.72
CA LYS A 457 14.54 -16.47 31.07
C LYS A 457 13.34 -17.41 31.09
N GLY A 458 12.43 -17.31 30.11
CA GLY A 458 11.29 -18.22 29.97
C GLY A 458 11.73 -19.67 29.76
N MET A 459 12.79 -19.90 29.00
CA MET A 459 13.41 -21.21 28.83
C MET A 459 14.04 -21.73 30.13
N GLU A 460 14.79 -20.89 30.86
CA GLU A 460 15.38 -21.25 32.16
C GLU A 460 14.31 -21.60 33.20
N ASP A 461 13.22 -20.83 33.26
CA ASP A 461 12.11 -21.09 34.17
C ASP A 461 11.37 -22.39 33.79
N SER A 462 11.21 -22.66 32.49
CA SER A 462 10.66 -23.93 31.99
C SER A 462 11.55 -25.13 32.34
N LEU A 463 12.86 -24.99 32.19
CA LEU A 463 13.84 -26.03 32.58
C LEU A 463 13.83 -26.26 34.09
N ARG A 464 13.74 -25.19 34.90
CA ARG A 464 13.61 -25.29 36.36
C ARG A 464 12.33 -26.01 36.76
N LEU A 465 11.21 -25.71 36.12
CA LEU A 465 9.93 -26.38 36.37
C LEU A 465 10.00 -27.86 35.98
N TYR A 466 10.58 -28.17 34.82
CA TYR A 466 10.80 -29.55 34.37
C TYR A 466 11.69 -30.32 35.35
N HIS A 467 12.80 -29.73 35.78
CA HIS A 467 13.70 -30.33 36.77
C HIS A 467 13.00 -30.56 38.12
N ALA A 468 12.20 -29.59 38.59
CA ALA A 468 11.40 -29.76 39.80
C ALA A 468 10.39 -30.92 39.67
N LYS A 469 9.72 -31.03 38.51
CA LYS A 469 8.80 -32.14 38.24
C LYS A 469 9.52 -33.49 38.16
N LEU A 470 10.72 -33.53 37.57
CA LEU A 470 11.55 -34.72 37.52
C LEU A 470 11.94 -35.18 38.93
N LEU A 471 12.36 -34.25 39.80
CA LEU A 471 12.67 -34.54 41.20
C LEU A 471 11.45 -35.06 41.97
N GLU A 472 10.27 -34.47 41.76
CA GLU A 472 9.01 -34.95 42.34
C GLU A 472 8.69 -36.38 41.89
N ASN A 473 8.85 -36.68 40.60
CA ASN A 473 8.63 -38.01 40.05
C ASN A 473 9.64 -39.04 40.63
N VAL A 474 10.92 -38.67 40.75
CA VAL A 474 11.95 -39.53 41.36
C VAL A 474 11.65 -39.78 42.85
N ALA A 475 11.27 -38.75 43.59
CA ALA A 475 10.88 -38.87 44.99
C ALA A 475 9.66 -39.79 45.15
N SER A 476 8.65 -39.64 44.29
CA SER A 476 7.47 -40.51 44.26
C SER A 476 7.84 -41.96 43.93
N ALA A 477 8.75 -42.20 42.99
CA ALA A 477 9.20 -43.55 42.64
C ALA A 477 9.97 -44.22 43.79
N ASN A 478 10.85 -43.47 44.46
CA ASN A 478 11.57 -43.96 45.64
C ASN A 478 10.61 -44.31 46.79
N PHE A 479 9.61 -43.46 47.03
CA PHE A 479 8.58 -43.75 48.03
C PHE A 479 7.81 -45.04 47.71
N GLN A 480 7.42 -45.27 46.45
CA GLN A 480 6.76 -46.51 46.03
C GLN A 480 7.66 -47.74 46.22
N LEU A 481 8.97 -47.62 45.94
CA LEU A 481 9.94 -48.69 46.19
C LEU A 481 10.06 -49.00 47.69
N GLU A 482 10.12 -47.99 48.56
CA GLU A 482 10.15 -48.19 50.01
C GLU A 482 8.88 -48.89 50.52
N VAL A 483 7.71 -48.48 50.03
CA VAL A 483 6.44 -49.15 50.35
C VAL A 483 6.48 -50.62 49.92
N LEU A 484 6.94 -50.91 48.70
CA LEU A 484 7.08 -52.28 48.20
C LEU A 484 8.06 -53.12 49.04
N MET A 485 9.14 -52.52 49.54
CA MET A 485 10.10 -53.21 50.42
C MET A 485 9.55 -53.48 51.82
N GLN A 486 8.62 -52.65 52.32
CA GLN A 486 7.98 -52.82 53.64
C GLN A 486 6.77 -53.76 53.62
N THR A 487 6.03 -53.77 52.52
CA THR A 487 5.00 -54.79 52.30
C THR A 487 5.68 -56.12 52.04
N ASP A 488 5.60 -57.04 53.00
CA ASP A 488 6.16 -58.40 53.02
C ASP A 488 5.51 -59.32 51.96
N LEU A 489 5.31 -58.80 50.74
CA LEU A 489 4.76 -59.47 49.57
C LEU A 489 5.79 -60.29 48.81
N VAL A 490 7.04 -60.37 49.30
CA VAL A 490 7.95 -61.43 48.88
C VAL A 490 7.33 -62.73 49.38
N PRO A 491 6.79 -63.60 48.51
CA PRO A 491 6.25 -64.87 48.96
C PRO A 491 7.43 -65.58 49.62
N ARG A 492 7.36 -65.81 50.94
CA ARG A 492 8.31 -66.68 51.62
C ARG A 492 8.26 -67.99 50.86
N ARG A 493 9.31 -68.29 50.08
CA ARG A 493 9.47 -69.58 49.42
C ARG A 493 9.36 -70.62 50.52
N THR A 494 8.22 -71.28 50.59
CA THR A 494 8.03 -72.45 51.42
C THR A 494 9.03 -73.49 50.92
N PRO A 495 9.87 -74.07 51.78
CA PRO A 495 10.74 -75.16 51.38
C PRO A 495 9.86 -76.40 51.18
N GLY A 496 9.39 -76.59 49.95
CA GLY A 496 8.49 -77.67 49.57
C GLY A 496 9.04 -78.49 48.40
N THR A 497 9.72 -79.57 48.77
CA THR A 497 9.83 -80.86 48.07
C THR A 497 10.13 -80.88 46.58
N GLY A 498 11.26 -81.52 46.24
CA GLY A 498 11.64 -81.84 44.87
C GLY A 498 10.53 -82.58 44.10
N SER A 499 10.20 -82.04 42.93
CA SER A 499 9.62 -82.79 41.84
C SER A 499 10.49 -82.50 40.62
N SER A 500 11.26 -83.51 40.23
CA SER A 500 11.88 -83.59 38.91
C SER A 500 10.76 -83.55 37.86
N ARG A 501 10.70 -82.47 37.08
CA ARG A 501 9.99 -82.46 35.80
C ARG A 501 10.95 -81.94 34.74
N THR A 502 11.56 -82.89 34.04
CA THR A 502 12.01 -82.74 32.67
C THR A 502 10.85 -82.22 31.82
N LEU A 503 10.99 -81.04 31.22
CA LEU A 503 10.26 -80.71 30.00
C LEU A 503 11.24 -80.08 29.01
N SER A 504 11.26 -80.75 27.87
CA SER A 504 11.94 -80.50 26.61
C SER A 504 11.58 -79.15 26.02
N GLY A 505 12.39 -78.72 25.05
CA GLY A 505 12.35 -77.39 24.47
C GLY A 505 11.09 -77.07 23.67
N GLU A 506 10.99 -75.81 23.29
CA GLU A 506 10.91 -75.45 21.87
C GLU A 506 11.24 -73.96 21.69
N SER A 507 11.94 -73.70 20.60
CA SER A 507 12.32 -72.40 20.09
C SER A 507 11.11 -71.60 19.62
N ALA A 508 11.13 -70.28 19.80
CA ALA A 508 10.66 -69.37 18.77
C ALA A 508 11.35 -68.01 18.90
N PHE A 509 12.08 -67.67 17.84
CA PHE A 509 12.51 -66.32 17.48
C PHE A 509 11.32 -65.34 17.48
N PHE A 510 11.51 -64.14 18.02
CA PHE A 510 11.57 -62.89 17.24
C PHE A 510 12.26 -61.80 18.04
#